data_AF-A0A8S4A8S8-F1
#
_entry.id   AF-A0A8S4A8S8-F1
#
_cell.length_a   1.000
_cell.length_b   1.000
_cell.length_c   1.000
_cell.angle_alpha   90.00
_cell.angle_beta   90.00
_cell.angle_gamma   90.00
#
_symmetry.space_group_name_H-M   'P 1'
#
loop_
_entity.id
_entity.type
_entity.pdbx_description
1 polymer ?
#
loop_
_entity_poly.entity_id
_entity_poly.type
_entity_poly.pdbx_seq_one_letter_code
_entity_poly.pdbx_strand_id
1 'polypeptide(L)'
;MRGRVELCVLGLLCLHSFAFGQEAVEDQSGVLIFCDDSFVDMAVTTAIRQFNEGLSSGHKLALFQILSARKSENGSDSVYSLEFTSRRTDCLVGNSKPWTDCDYLPHGRRKPMSCNATVYMTETEIDTKQVDCQLDDFIVPERAPCLGCPEEIDENSEDLKVPILASISKYNSNSNSTHLFTLHDVGHATRQVVAGFRFKLQFDMRKTTCAKAEHKELNALCVADEENVEFVNCNSTVDLAPWRFEQPEAHIECEQGALLNTMVFSRRRPAGWSPLRTFLLRGPSTDAGPTPSLPTQSPSPTLAKEESSEEDSTASKGSVQPDVNDKPFHCPSKFWKPFQPLNSVPPTAVTPSQPPVQGAFSDKDLLS
;
A
#
# COMPACT_ATOMS: atom_id res chain seq x y z
N MET A 1 28.33 -73.66 22.68
CA MET A 1 28.73 -72.28 22.37
C MET A 1 27.68 -71.65 21.46
N ARG A 2 27.61 -70.31 21.46
CA ARG A 2 27.01 -69.39 20.45
C ARG A 2 26.64 -70.02 19.08
N GLY A 3 25.57 -69.63 18.40
CA GLY A 3 24.55 -68.62 18.71
C GLY A 3 23.81 -68.17 17.44
N ARG A 4 22.49 -67.91 17.58
CA ARG A 4 21.56 -67.23 16.65
C ARG A 4 22.04 -66.86 15.23
N VAL A 5 21.44 -67.51 14.23
CA VAL A 5 21.21 -66.93 12.89
C VAL A 5 19.69 -67.05 12.58
N GLU A 6 18.88 -66.29 13.33
CA GLU A 6 17.49 -65.99 12.97
C GLU A 6 17.44 -64.56 12.42
N LEU A 7 17.71 -64.37 11.13
CA LEU A 7 17.59 -63.05 10.49
C LEU A 7 17.57 -63.13 8.96
N CYS A 8 16.57 -63.85 8.41
CA CYS A 8 16.12 -63.77 7.01
C CYS A 8 14.95 -64.75 6.76
N VAL A 9 13.68 -64.36 6.99
CA VAL A 9 12.46 -64.54 6.11
C VAL A 9 11.21 -63.81 6.69
N LEU A 10 11.35 -62.72 7.46
CA LEU A 10 10.19 -61.93 7.96
C LEU A 10 10.35 -60.43 7.65
N GLY A 11 10.60 -60.11 6.38
CA GLY A 11 10.86 -58.75 5.90
C GLY A 11 10.07 -58.32 4.66
N LEU A 12 9.04 -59.07 4.24
CA LEU A 12 8.32 -58.83 2.98
C LEU A 12 6.78 -58.91 3.06
N LEU A 13 6.19 -58.86 4.26
CA LEU A 13 4.72 -58.89 4.48
C LEU A 13 4.20 -57.76 5.39
N CYS A 14 4.86 -56.60 5.40
CA CYS A 14 4.44 -55.42 6.16
C CYS A 14 4.48 -54.12 5.32
N LEU A 15 4.02 -54.18 4.06
CA LEU A 15 3.91 -53.02 3.16
C LEU A 15 2.52 -52.85 2.51
N HIS A 16 1.46 -53.47 3.07
CA HIS A 16 0.10 -53.42 2.51
C HIS A 16 -1.01 -52.99 3.49
N SER A 17 -0.67 -52.40 4.65
CA SER A 17 -1.70 -51.94 5.61
C SER A 17 -1.29 -50.70 6.41
N PHE A 18 -0.70 -49.69 5.76
CA PHE A 18 -0.74 -48.31 6.24
C PHE A 18 -1.01 -47.35 5.07
N ALA A 19 -2.12 -47.60 4.37
CA ALA A 19 -2.91 -46.49 3.86
C ALA A 19 -3.53 -45.80 5.08
N PHE A 20 -2.74 -44.99 5.79
CA PHE A 20 -3.33 -43.93 6.59
C PHE A 20 -4.13 -43.11 5.60
N GLY A 21 -5.45 -43.07 5.78
CA GLY A 21 -6.30 -42.17 5.04
C GLY A 21 -5.76 -40.78 5.30
N GLN A 22 -5.04 -40.23 4.32
CA GLN A 22 -4.93 -38.80 4.23
C GLN A 22 -6.37 -38.37 3.93
N GLU A 23 -7.09 -37.94 4.96
CA GLU A 23 -8.18 -37.02 4.78
C GLU A 23 -7.62 -35.95 3.84
N ALA A 24 -8.12 -35.96 2.61
CA ALA A 24 -7.89 -34.84 1.74
C ALA A 24 -8.32 -33.63 2.56
N VAL A 25 -7.43 -32.64 2.70
CA VAL A 25 -7.88 -31.31 3.08
C VAL A 25 -8.79 -30.91 1.95
N GLU A 26 -10.08 -31.20 2.14
CA GLU A 26 -11.13 -30.92 1.21
C GLU A 26 -11.12 -29.42 1.06
N ASP A 27 -10.70 -28.94 -0.12
CA ASP A 27 -10.82 -27.55 -0.50
C ASP A 27 -12.33 -27.28 -0.63
N GLN A 28 -12.97 -27.04 0.52
CA GLN A 28 -14.41 -26.83 0.63
C GLN A 28 -14.72 -25.52 -0.06
N SER A 29 -14.96 -25.63 -1.36
CA SER A 29 -15.40 -24.58 -2.26
C SER A 29 -16.84 -24.20 -1.94
N GLY A 30 -17.02 -23.63 -0.75
CA GLY A 30 -18.29 -23.15 -0.24
C GLY A 30 -18.78 -21.95 -1.03
N VAL A 31 -20.11 -21.84 -1.16
CA VAL A 31 -20.78 -20.76 -1.88
C VAL A 31 -20.62 -19.47 -1.09
N LEU A 32 -20.27 -18.37 -1.76
CA LEU A 32 -20.27 -17.03 -1.14
C LEU A 32 -21.67 -16.67 -0.67
N ILE A 33 -21.77 -16.16 0.55
CA ILE A 33 -23.01 -15.71 1.18
C ILE A 33 -22.85 -14.30 1.74
N PHE A 34 -23.97 -13.66 2.08
CA PHE A 34 -24.02 -12.28 2.54
C PHE A 34 -23.29 -12.09 3.88
N CYS A 35 -22.42 -11.08 3.95
CA CYS A 35 -21.67 -10.74 5.17
C CYS A 35 -22.56 -10.19 6.31
N ASP A 36 -23.80 -9.78 6.02
CA ASP A 36 -24.80 -9.31 6.98
C ASP A 36 -25.89 -10.35 7.30
N ASP A 37 -25.69 -11.61 6.92
CA ASP A 37 -26.56 -12.72 7.30
C ASP A 37 -26.49 -13.04 8.80
N SER A 38 -27.63 -13.33 9.43
CA SER A 38 -27.73 -13.60 10.87
C SER A 38 -26.94 -14.84 11.31
N PHE A 39 -26.87 -15.89 10.48
CA PHE A 39 -26.06 -17.08 10.77
C PHE A 39 -24.57 -16.78 10.67
N VAL A 40 -24.16 -15.86 9.79
CA VAL A 40 -22.78 -15.37 9.68
C VAL A 40 -22.39 -14.58 10.93
N ASP A 41 -23.25 -13.69 11.43
CA ASP A 41 -23.01 -12.96 12.69
C ASP A 41 -22.90 -13.90 13.90
N MET A 42 -23.80 -14.89 14.02
CA MET A 42 -23.73 -15.92 15.07
C MET A 42 -22.44 -16.77 14.99
N ALA A 43 -22.02 -17.15 13.78
CA ALA A 43 -20.81 -17.93 13.56
C ALA A 43 -19.55 -17.12 13.92
N VAL A 44 -19.42 -15.87 13.44
CA VAL A 44 -18.32 -14.96 13.80
C VAL A 44 -18.30 -14.69 15.31
N THR A 45 -19.46 -14.47 15.92
CA THR A 45 -19.58 -14.24 17.37
C THR A 45 -19.12 -15.43 18.19
N THR A 46 -19.44 -16.65 17.75
CA THR A 46 -19.00 -17.89 18.39
C THR A 46 -17.50 -18.11 18.22
N ALA A 47 -16.95 -17.85 17.03
CA ALA A 47 -15.52 -17.97 16.77
C ALA A 47 -14.68 -16.99 17.60
N ILE A 48 -15.10 -15.72 17.70
CA ILE A 48 -14.43 -14.71 18.54
C ILE A 48 -14.55 -15.07 20.02
N ARG A 49 -15.69 -15.65 20.46
CA ARG A 49 -15.84 -16.15 21.83
C ARG A 49 -14.84 -17.26 22.13
N GLN A 50 -14.76 -18.30 21.30
CA GLN A 50 -13.82 -19.42 21.51
C GLN A 50 -12.36 -18.95 21.48
N PHE A 51 -12.00 -18.06 20.55
CA PHE A 51 -10.65 -17.48 20.51
C PHE A 51 -10.31 -16.75 21.81
N ASN A 52 -11.24 -15.94 22.34
CA ASN A 52 -11.07 -15.22 23.60
C ASN A 52 -11.01 -16.12 24.83
N GLU A 53 -11.69 -17.27 24.82
CA GLU A 53 -11.61 -18.30 25.85
C GLU A 53 -10.24 -19.01 25.84
N GLY A 54 -9.59 -19.11 24.67
CA GLY A 54 -8.23 -19.64 24.52
C GLY A 54 -7.08 -18.69 24.87
N LEU A 55 -7.34 -17.39 25.09
CA LEU A 55 -6.32 -16.43 25.49
C LEU A 55 -5.91 -16.64 26.95
N SER A 56 -4.60 -16.65 27.23
CA SER A 56 -4.05 -16.77 28.58
C SER A 56 -3.73 -15.43 29.25
N SER A 57 -3.65 -14.34 28.47
CA SER A 57 -3.31 -13.00 28.96
C SER A 57 -3.70 -11.90 27.98
N GLY A 58 -3.67 -10.64 28.42
CA GLY A 58 -3.93 -9.48 27.58
C GLY A 58 -5.41 -9.09 27.51
N HIS A 59 -5.82 -8.61 26.33
CA HIS A 59 -7.15 -8.03 26.08
C HIS A 59 -7.99 -8.92 25.16
N LYS A 60 -9.30 -8.98 25.42
CA LYS A 60 -10.25 -9.66 24.54
C LYS A 60 -10.30 -8.99 23.17
N LEU A 61 -10.51 -9.78 22.14
CA LEU A 61 -10.79 -9.32 20.79
C LEU A 61 -12.30 -9.10 20.59
N ALA A 62 -12.64 -8.08 19.81
CA ALA A 62 -13.98 -7.86 19.28
C ALA A 62 -13.94 -7.77 17.75
N LEU A 63 -15.06 -8.10 17.11
CA LEU A 63 -15.26 -7.95 15.67
C LEU A 63 -15.03 -6.49 15.26
N PHE A 64 -14.39 -6.27 14.11
CA PHE A 64 -14.29 -4.97 13.45
C PHE A 64 -15.17 -4.92 12.21
N GLN A 65 -14.91 -5.80 11.24
CA GLN A 65 -15.77 -6.05 10.07
C GLN A 65 -15.50 -7.46 9.52
N ILE A 66 -16.50 -8.03 8.86
CA ILE A 66 -16.42 -9.30 8.12
C ILE A 66 -15.98 -8.98 6.68
N LEU A 67 -15.01 -9.71 6.13
CA LEU A 67 -14.44 -9.48 4.80
C LEU A 67 -15.04 -10.43 3.75
N SER A 68 -15.34 -11.67 4.14
CA SER A 68 -15.85 -12.72 3.27
C SER A 68 -16.53 -13.80 4.12
N ALA A 69 -17.65 -14.32 3.64
CA ALA A 69 -18.35 -15.46 4.24
C ALA A 69 -18.69 -16.48 3.15
N ARG A 70 -18.39 -17.76 3.43
CA ARG A 70 -18.73 -18.89 2.56
C ARG A 70 -19.47 -19.96 3.36
N LYS A 71 -20.48 -20.58 2.76
CA LYS A 71 -21.20 -21.73 3.31
C LYS A 71 -20.98 -22.96 2.43
N SER A 72 -20.51 -24.04 3.02
CA SER A 72 -20.58 -25.40 2.47
C SER A 72 -21.63 -26.21 3.24
N GLU A 73 -22.24 -27.19 2.57
CA GLU A 73 -23.17 -28.14 3.18
C GLU A 73 -22.51 -29.51 3.22
N ASN A 74 -22.46 -30.13 4.40
CA ASN A 74 -21.88 -31.43 4.64
C ASN A 74 -22.95 -32.35 5.27
N GLY A 75 -23.89 -32.80 4.45
CA GLY A 75 -25.07 -33.54 4.92
C GLY A 75 -26.07 -32.60 5.59
N SER A 76 -26.41 -32.86 6.86
CA SER A 76 -27.23 -31.97 7.69
C SER A 76 -26.50 -30.71 8.16
N ASP A 77 -25.17 -30.72 8.10
CA ASP A 77 -24.34 -29.79 8.83
C ASP A 77 -23.89 -28.67 7.89
N SER A 78 -24.08 -27.42 8.30
CA SER A 78 -23.62 -26.25 7.55
C SER A 78 -22.25 -25.82 8.08
N VAL A 79 -21.25 -25.76 7.20
CA VAL A 79 -19.91 -25.29 7.53
C VAL A 79 -19.72 -23.86 7.00
N TYR A 80 -19.44 -22.95 7.91
CA TYR A 80 -19.21 -21.53 7.63
C TYR A 80 -17.71 -21.24 7.67
N SER A 81 -17.15 -20.89 6.52
CA SER A 81 -15.77 -20.39 6.39
C SER A 81 -15.78 -18.88 6.32
N LEU A 82 -15.09 -18.24 7.26
CA LEU A 82 -15.19 -16.82 7.57
C LEU A 82 -13.82 -16.16 7.51
N GLU A 83 -13.72 -15.06 6.76
CA GLU A 83 -12.59 -14.13 6.83
C GLU A 83 -13.10 -12.82 7.42
N PHE A 84 -12.52 -12.38 8.53
CA PHE A 84 -12.94 -11.16 9.23
C PHE A 84 -11.75 -10.45 9.85
N THR A 85 -12.01 -9.27 10.43
CA THR A 85 -10.99 -8.49 11.13
C THR A 85 -11.44 -8.18 12.54
N SER A 86 -10.48 -8.08 13.46
CA SER A 86 -10.72 -7.85 14.88
C SER A 86 -9.83 -6.74 15.46
N ARG A 87 -10.23 -6.22 16.62
CA ARG A 87 -9.48 -5.23 17.41
C ARG A 87 -9.44 -5.65 18.88
N ARG A 88 -8.37 -5.28 19.59
CA ARG A 88 -8.27 -5.44 21.05
C ARG A 88 -9.24 -4.48 21.75
N THR A 89 -9.89 -4.94 22.81
CA THR A 89 -10.88 -4.20 23.59
C THR A 89 -10.35 -3.75 24.95
N ASP A 90 -11.05 -2.83 25.61
CA ASP A 90 -10.80 -2.41 26.99
C ASP A 90 -10.87 -3.58 28.00
N CYS A 91 -11.68 -4.61 27.70
CA CYS A 91 -11.81 -5.81 28.50
C CYS A 91 -10.56 -6.69 28.52
N LEU A 92 -10.05 -6.96 29.72
CA LEU A 92 -9.03 -7.97 29.95
C LEU A 92 -9.57 -9.40 29.83
N VAL A 93 -8.68 -10.31 29.45
CA VAL A 93 -8.89 -11.76 29.52
C VAL A 93 -9.18 -12.17 30.97
N GLY A 94 -10.12 -13.11 31.17
CA GLY A 94 -10.61 -13.51 32.50
C GLY A 94 -11.73 -12.64 33.09
N ASN A 95 -12.02 -11.45 32.53
CA ASN A 95 -13.23 -10.69 32.87
C ASN A 95 -14.50 -11.47 32.43
N SER A 96 -15.55 -11.50 33.23
CA SER A 96 -16.83 -12.15 32.89
C SER A 96 -17.63 -11.41 31.80
N LYS A 97 -17.38 -10.11 31.59
CA LYS A 97 -18.05 -9.29 30.56
C LYS A 97 -17.81 -9.87 29.15
N PRO A 98 -18.86 -10.12 28.34
CA PRO A 98 -18.69 -10.65 26.98
C PRO A 98 -18.05 -9.59 26.07
N TRP A 99 -17.36 -10.04 25.02
CA TRP A 99 -16.62 -9.14 24.12
C TRP A 99 -17.52 -8.11 23.43
N THR A 100 -18.81 -8.43 23.25
CA THR A 100 -19.83 -7.56 22.64
C THR A 100 -20.05 -6.27 23.41
N ASP A 101 -19.88 -6.30 24.72
CA ASP A 101 -20.16 -5.17 25.60
C ASP A 101 -18.90 -4.30 25.79
N CYS A 102 -17.75 -4.79 25.31
CA CYS A 102 -16.44 -4.16 25.42
C CYS A 102 -16.21 -3.18 24.27
N ASP A 103 -15.50 -2.09 24.54
CA ASP A 103 -15.18 -1.07 23.53
C ASP A 103 -13.73 -1.24 23.05
N TYR A 104 -13.43 -0.79 21.83
CA TYR A 104 -12.06 -0.91 21.31
C TYR A 104 -11.08 -0.08 22.14
N LEU A 105 -9.86 -0.58 22.34
CA LEU A 105 -8.80 0.25 22.89
C LEU A 105 -8.53 1.45 21.97
N PRO A 106 -8.61 2.70 22.45
CA PRO A 106 -8.29 3.88 21.64
C PRO A 106 -6.78 4.01 21.34
N HIS A 107 -5.96 3.24 22.06
CA HIS A 107 -4.51 3.11 21.87
C HIS A 107 -4.19 1.69 21.38
N GLY A 108 -3.48 1.55 20.26
CA GLY A 108 -3.11 0.23 19.74
C GLY A 108 -2.68 0.23 18.27
N ARG A 109 -2.65 -0.96 17.65
CA ARG A 109 -2.37 -1.12 16.21
C ARG A 109 -3.38 -0.29 15.40
N ARG A 110 -2.89 0.54 14.46
CA ARG A 110 -3.76 1.34 13.57
C ARG A 110 -4.62 0.45 12.68
N LYS A 111 -3.99 -0.57 12.09
CA LYS A 111 -4.61 -1.62 11.27
C LYS A 111 -5.31 -2.65 12.17
N PRO A 112 -6.54 -3.10 11.84
CA PRO A 112 -7.17 -4.27 12.44
C PRO A 112 -6.35 -5.55 12.21
N MET A 113 -6.50 -6.54 13.10
CA MET A 113 -5.88 -7.86 12.94
C MET A 113 -6.76 -8.71 12.01
N SER A 114 -6.14 -9.52 11.14
CA SER A 114 -6.86 -10.46 10.28
C SER A 114 -7.17 -11.73 11.07
N CYS A 115 -8.37 -12.28 10.88
CA CYS A 115 -8.82 -13.52 11.48
C CYS A 115 -9.55 -14.39 10.47
N ASN A 116 -9.30 -15.70 10.53
CA ASN A 116 -10.00 -16.71 9.74
C ASN A 116 -10.64 -17.73 10.70
N ALA A 117 -11.87 -18.16 10.41
CA ALA A 117 -12.54 -19.18 11.22
C ALA A 117 -13.37 -20.16 10.38
N THR A 118 -13.50 -21.38 10.89
CA THR A 118 -14.37 -22.44 10.36
C THR A 118 -15.31 -22.89 11.47
N VAL A 119 -16.61 -22.65 11.28
CA VAL A 119 -17.66 -22.89 12.27
C VAL A 119 -18.66 -23.90 11.69
N TYR A 120 -18.96 -24.95 12.45
CA TYR A 120 -19.96 -25.95 12.13
C TYR A 120 -21.26 -25.59 12.84
N MET A 121 -22.37 -25.66 12.11
CA MET A 121 -23.69 -25.26 12.54
C MET A 121 -24.67 -26.38 12.19
N THR A 122 -25.32 -26.95 13.21
CA THR A 122 -26.45 -27.87 13.06
C THR A 122 -27.75 -27.14 13.47
N GLU A 123 -28.88 -27.84 13.47
CA GLU A 123 -30.14 -27.26 14.00
C GLU A 123 -30.08 -26.91 15.49
N THR A 124 -29.13 -27.48 16.25
CA THR A 124 -29.09 -27.40 17.72
C THR A 124 -27.74 -26.99 18.30
N GLU A 125 -26.65 -27.10 17.55
CA GLU A 125 -25.28 -26.86 18.05
C GLU A 125 -24.50 -25.92 17.12
N ILE A 126 -23.73 -25.01 17.73
CA ILE A 126 -22.81 -24.09 17.08
C ILE A 126 -21.42 -24.36 17.64
N ASP A 127 -20.53 -24.94 16.84
CA ASP A 127 -19.17 -25.31 17.27
C ASP A 127 -18.11 -24.72 16.34
N THR A 128 -17.11 -24.05 16.91
CA THR A 128 -15.98 -23.52 16.14
C THR A 128 -14.88 -24.57 16.11
N LYS A 129 -14.57 -25.09 14.92
CA LYS A 129 -13.51 -26.12 14.77
C LYS A 129 -12.12 -25.49 14.71
N GLN A 130 -12.03 -24.34 14.06
CA GLN A 130 -10.79 -23.60 13.91
C GLN A 130 -11.08 -22.10 13.95
N VAL A 131 -10.28 -21.36 14.70
CA VAL A 131 -10.20 -19.91 14.64
C VAL A 131 -8.74 -19.51 14.82
N ASP A 132 -8.21 -18.75 13.86
CA ASP A 132 -6.88 -18.15 13.93
C ASP A 132 -7.01 -16.64 13.75
N CYS A 133 -6.28 -15.89 14.56
CA CYS A 133 -6.19 -14.44 14.48
C CYS A 133 -4.74 -14.03 14.53
N GLN A 134 -4.30 -13.26 13.53
CA GLN A 134 -2.94 -12.73 13.43
C GLN A 134 -2.73 -11.61 14.46
N LEU A 135 -2.54 -12.00 15.72
CA LEU A 135 -2.23 -11.11 16.85
C LEU A 135 -0.93 -10.31 16.64
N ASP A 136 -0.03 -10.94 15.90
CA ASP A 136 1.29 -10.48 15.52
C ASP A 136 1.44 -10.44 14.00
N ASP A 137 1.17 -9.28 13.37
CA ASP A 137 2.10 -8.89 12.31
C ASP A 137 3.48 -8.82 12.98
N PHE A 138 4.49 -9.40 12.33
CA PHE A 138 5.90 -9.22 12.71
C PHE A 138 6.11 -7.76 13.08
N ILE A 139 6.73 -7.51 14.24
CA ILE A 139 7.45 -6.26 14.43
C ILE A 139 8.68 -6.35 13.51
N VAL A 140 8.44 -6.14 12.20
CA VAL A 140 9.33 -5.30 11.43
C VAL A 140 9.26 -3.98 12.20
N PRO A 141 10.31 -3.58 12.95
CA PRO A 141 10.34 -2.23 13.43
C PRO A 141 10.22 -1.37 12.17
N GLU A 142 9.15 -0.60 12.09
CA GLU A 142 9.06 0.49 11.14
C GLU A 142 10.28 1.34 11.44
N ARG A 143 11.34 1.15 10.63
CA ARG A 143 12.69 1.61 10.97
C ARG A 143 12.54 3.11 11.16
N ALA A 144 12.88 3.59 12.36
CA ALA A 144 12.66 4.99 12.73
C ALA A 144 13.08 5.88 11.55
N PRO A 145 12.16 6.69 11.00
CA PRO A 145 12.35 7.30 9.69
C PRO A 145 13.68 8.03 9.67
N CYS A 146 14.49 7.71 8.66
CA CYS A 146 15.86 8.18 8.56
C CYS A 146 15.86 9.69 8.28
N LEU A 147 15.90 10.51 9.32
CA LEU A 147 15.81 11.97 9.25
C LEU A 147 16.95 12.62 8.42
N GLY A 148 18.02 11.87 8.12
CA GLY A 148 19.14 12.27 7.26
C GLY A 148 19.25 11.51 5.94
N CYS A 149 18.23 10.77 5.53
CA CYS A 149 18.19 10.14 4.21
C CYS A 149 17.61 11.10 3.16
N PRO A 150 17.93 10.92 1.86
CA PRO A 150 17.29 11.69 0.79
C PRO A 150 15.79 11.41 0.74
N GLU A 151 14.98 12.46 0.79
CA GLU A 151 13.53 12.48 0.64
C GLU A 151 13.19 13.14 -0.70
N GLU A 152 12.26 12.59 -1.48
CA GLU A 152 11.81 13.19 -2.74
C GLU A 152 11.01 14.47 -2.48
N ILE A 153 11.25 15.50 -3.28
CA ILE A 153 10.54 16.79 -3.22
C ILE A 153 9.68 16.95 -4.47
N ASP A 154 8.50 17.55 -4.33
CA ASP A 154 7.69 18.01 -5.46
C ASP A 154 8.47 19.01 -6.33
N GLU A 155 8.35 18.85 -7.65
CA GLU A 155 8.99 19.66 -8.70
C GLU A 155 8.67 21.16 -8.59
N ASN A 156 7.52 21.51 -7.99
CA ASN A 156 7.04 22.89 -7.82
C ASN A 156 7.34 23.46 -6.41
N SER A 157 8.09 22.75 -5.57
CA SER A 157 8.34 23.16 -4.18
C SER A 157 9.16 24.46 -4.10
N GLU A 158 8.73 25.37 -3.22
CA GLU A 158 9.44 26.62 -2.92
C GLU A 158 10.90 26.38 -2.47
N ASP A 159 11.17 25.27 -1.77
CA ASP A 159 12.52 24.84 -1.34
C ASP A 159 13.50 24.71 -2.51
N LEU A 160 13.00 24.44 -3.73
CA LEU A 160 13.83 24.23 -4.93
C LEU A 160 14.31 25.52 -5.58
N LYS A 161 13.68 26.67 -5.31
CA LYS A 161 14.00 27.94 -6.00
C LYS A 161 15.44 28.39 -5.78
N VAL A 162 15.90 28.38 -4.53
CA VAL A 162 17.27 28.79 -4.17
C VAL A 162 18.33 27.86 -4.78
N PRO A 163 18.27 26.52 -4.62
CA PRO A 163 19.28 25.65 -5.19
C PRO A 163 19.25 25.63 -6.72
N ILE A 164 18.08 25.64 -7.37
CA ILE A 164 17.98 25.74 -8.84
C ILE A 164 18.64 27.04 -9.34
N LEU A 165 18.36 28.19 -8.73
CA LEU A 165 18.98 29.46 -9.13
C LEU A 165 20.51 29.44 -8.95
N ALA A 166 21.02 28.82 -7.88
CA ALA A 166 22.45 28.64 -7.67
C ALA A 166 23.08 27.77 -8.77
N SER A 167 22.43 26.66 -9.14
CA SER A 167 22.85 25.78 -10.23
C SER A 167 22.86 26.48 -11.60
N ILE A 168 21.79 27.22 -11.93
CA ILE A 168 21.69 27.99 -13.18
C ILE A 168 22.76 29.08 -13.24
N SER A 169 22.98 29.81 -12.15
CA SER A 169 24.04 30.82 -12.07
C SER A 169 25.44 30.20 -12.28
N LYS A 170 25.70 29.04 -11.65
CA LYS A 170 26.95 28.28 -11.81
C LYS A 170 27.17 27.78 -13.24
N TYR A 171 26.10 27.31 -13.91
CA TYR A 171 26.18 26.92 -15.31
C TYR A 171 26.44 28.13 -16.20
N ASN A 172 25.68 29.22 -16.03
CA ASN A 172 25.82 30.43 -16.82
C ASN A 172 27.17 31.12 -16.65
N SER A 173 27.80 31.08 -15.48
CA SER A 173 29.17 31.58 -15.30
C SER A 173 30.17 30.72 -16.07
N ASN A 174 30.06 29.39 -15.96
CA ASN A 174 31.10 28.45 -16.39
C ASN A 174 30.97 27.96 -17.84
N SER A 175 29.78 28.07 -18.45
CA SER A 175 29.54 27.57 -19.81
C SER A 175 30.23 28.44 -20.88
N ASN A 176 30.65 27.79 -21.97
CA ASN A 176 31.22 28.46 -23.14
C ASN A 176 30.14 28.96 -24.12
N SER A 177 28.86 28.99 -23.71
CA SER A 177 27.79 29.50 -24.57
C SER A 177 27.88 31.01 -24.75
N THR A 178 27.44 31.49 -25.91
CA THR A 178 27.29 32.92 -26.23
C THR A 178 26.08 33.56 -25.54
N HIS A 179 25.12 32.75 -25.07
CA HIS A 179 23.86 33.19 -24.46
C HIS A 179 23.67 32.57 -23.07
N LEU A 180 22.91 33.26 -22.22
CA LEU A 180 22.48 32.74 -20.92
C LEU A 180 21.35 31.72 -21.09
N PHE A 181 21.25 30.82 -20.12
CA PHE A 181 20.20 29.80 -20.02
C PHE A 181 19.29 30.08 -18.82
N THR A 182 18.00 29.83 -18.98
CA THR A 182 16.97 29.90 -17.92
C THR A 182 16.37 28.53 -17.66
N LEU A 183 15.76 28.33 -16.49
CA LEU A 183 15.00 27.11 -16.18
C LEU A 183 13.93 26.86 -17.24
N HIS A 184 13.76 25.60 -17.63
CA HIS A 184 12.64 25.16 -18.46
C HIS A 184 11.73 24.19 -17.70
N ASP A 185 12.24 23.02 -17.31
CA ASP A 185 11.49 22.01 -16.56
C ASP A 185 12.33 21.41 -15.40
N VAL A 186 11.64 20.92 -14.37
CA VAL A 186 12.24 20.29 -13.18
C VAL A 186 11.79 18.83 -13.16
N GLY A 187 12.76 17.92 -13.04
CA GLY A 187 12.51 16.49 -12.87
C GLY A 187 12.83 16.04 -11.45
N HIS A 188 13.52 14.89 -11.34
CA HIS A 188 13.79 14.27 -10.04
C HIS A 188 14.55 15.20 -9.08
N ALA A 189 13.93 15.50 -7.94
CA ALA A 189 14.49 16.33 -6.89
C ALA A 189 14.46 15.63 -5.54
N THR A 190 15.55 15.73 -4.77
CA THR A 190 15.61 15.20 -3.39
C THR A 190 16.27 16.17 -2.42
N ARG A 191 15.81 16.19 -1.16
CA ARG A 191 16.41 16.89 -0.02
C ARG A 191 17.03 15.89 0.93
N GLN A 192 18.23 16.17 1.43
CA GLN A 192 18.87 15.38 2.47
C GLN A 192 19.42 16.29 3.57
N VAL A 193 19.22 15.93 4.84
CA VAL A 193 19.86 16.63 5.97
C VAL A 193 21.32 16.18 6.08
N VAL A 194 22.24 17.15 6.06
CA VAL A 194 23.70 16.97 6.17
C VAL A 194 24.25 18.04 7.15
N ALA A 195 25.43 18.61 6.92
CA ALA A 195 25.90 19.81 7.61
C ALA A 195 25.19 21.10 7.10
N GLY A 196 23.88 21.01 6.87
CA GLY A 196 23.09 21.83 5.95
C GLY A 196 21.93 21.00 5.38
N PHE A 197 21.36 21.45 4.27
CA PHE A 197 20.53 20.67 3.37
C PHE A 197 21.30 20.43 2.06
N ARG A 198 21.35 19.17 1.63
CA ARG A 198 21.84 18.78 0.31
C ARG A 198 20.66 18.54 -0.60
N PHE A 199 20.60 19.31 -1.68
CA PHE A 199 19.65 19.11 -2.75
C PHE A 199 20.34 18.34 -3.88
N LYS A 200 19.71 17.27 -4.37
CA LYS A 200 20.07 16.69 -5.68
C LYS A 200 18.93 16.98 -6.63
N LEU A 201 19.27 17.59 -7.76
CA LEU A 201 18.34 18.14 -8.73
C LEU A 201 18.65 17.55 -10.11
N GLN A 202 17.63 17.09 -10.78
CA GLN A 202 17.62 16.84 -12.21
C GLN A 202 16.66 17.85 -12.85
N PHE A 203 17.13 18.66 -13.78
CA PHE A 203 16.34 19.71 -14.44
C PHE A 203 16.91 20.02 -15.81
N ASP A 204 16.13 20.64 -16.69
CA ASP A 204 16.67 21.22 -17.92
C ASP A 204 16.54 22.74 -17.96
N MET A 205 17.38 23.32 -18.82
CA MET A 205 17.40 24.74 -19.10
C MET A 205 17.25 24.97 -20.58
N ARG A 206 16.63 26.11 -20.91
CA ARG A 206 16.48 26.59 -22.28
C ARG A 206 17.31 27.85 -22.48
N LYS A 207 17.92 27.97 -23.66
CA LYS A 207 18.64 29.16 -24.09
C LYS A 207 17.73 30.39 -24.09
N THR A 208 18.28 31.53 -23.68
CA THR A 208 17.58 32.82 -23.68
C THR A 208 18.08 33.74 -24.79
N THR A 209 17.31 34.80 -25.04
CA THR A 209 17.69 35.91 -25.91
C THR A 209 18.83 36.78 -25.34
N CYS A 210 19.20 36.61 -24.06
CA CYS A 210 20.27 37.39 -23.43
C CYS A 210 21.66 36.88 -23.84
N ALA A 211 22.40 37.71 -24.58
CA ALA A 211 23.82 37.48 -24.88
C ALA A 211 24.69 37.63 -23.62
N LYS A 212 25.56 36.65 -23.35
CA LYS A 212 26.48 36.61 -22.19
C LYS A 212 27.55 37.72 -22.24
N ALA A 213 27.79 38.31 -23.41
CA ALA A 213 28.68 39.47 -23.58
C ALA A 213 28.10 40.77 -23.00
N GLU A 214 26.77 40.89 -22.97
CA GLU A 214 26.03 42.08 -22.51
C GLU A 214 25.46 41.88 -21.10
N HIS A 215 25.09 40.64 -20.77
CA HIS A 215 24.51 40.25 -19.48
C HIS A 215 25.40 39.23 -18.75
N LYS A 216 25.90 39.62 -17.56
CA LYS A 216 26.69 38.72 -16.70
C LYS A 216 25.83 37.71 -15.92
N GLU A 217 24.60 38.08 -15.61
CA GLU A 217 23.66 37.33 -14.78
C GLU A 217 22.27 37.35 -15.41
N LEU A 218 21.44 36.37 -15.04
CA LEU A 218 20.08 36.25 -15.54
C LEU A 218 19.18 37.34 -14.92
N ASN A 219 18.55 38.15 -15.76
CA ASN A 219 17.61 39.19 -15.35
C ASN A 219 16.19 38.84 -15.83
N ALA A 220 15.18 39.51 -15.27
CA ALA A 220 13.76 39.33 -15.65
C ALA A 220 13.44 39.65 -17.13
N LEU A 221 14.37 40.24 -17.87
CA LEU A 221 14.26 40.49 -19.32
C LEU A 221 14.79 39.32 -20.18
N CYS A 222 15.49 38.36 -19.58
CA CYS A 222 16.07 37.21 -20.28
C CYS A 222 15.02 36.11 -20.51
N VAL A 223 14.18 36.33 -21.52
CA VAL A 223 13.17 35.36 -21.97
C VAL A 223 13.80 34.24 -22.80
N ALA A 224 13.18 33.06 -22.78
CA ALA A 224 13.57 31.93 -23.62
C ALA A 224 13.56 32.30 -25.12
N ASP A 225 14.51 31.75 -25.88
CA ASP A 225 14.57 31.92 -27.34
C ASP A 225 13.60 30.92 -28.01
N GLU A 226 12.57 31.45 -28.68
CA GLU A 226 11.57 30.70 -29.44
C GLU A 226 11.99 30.36 -30.86
N GLU A 227 13.01 31.04 -31.42
CA GLU A 227 13.52 30.78 -32.76
C GLU A 227 14.70 29.80 -32.74
N ASN A 228 15.64 29.97 -31.80
CA ASN A 228 16.84 29.13 -31.66
C ASN A 228 16.75 28.25 -30.40
N VAL A 229 15.83 27.29 -30.44
CA VAL A 229 15.53 26.39 -29.33
C VAL A 229 16.70 25.45 -29.04
N GLU A 230 17.46 25.75 -27.98
CA GLU A 230 18.53 24.91 -27.46
C GLU A 230 18.23 24.54 -26.00
N PHE A 231 18.31 23.24 -25.70
CA PHE A 231 18.10 22.68 -24.37
C PHE A 231 19.37 22.05 -23.81
N VAL A 232 19.53 22.14 -22.48
CA VAL A 232 20.62 21.53 -21.73
C VAL A 232 20.04 20.88 -20.47
N ASN A 233 20.18 19.56 -20.35
CA ASN A 233 19.78 18.75 -19.21
C ASN A 233 20.92 18.69 -18.20
N CYS A 234 20.63 18.89 -16.92
CA CYS A 234 21.62 19.01 -15.86
C CYS A 234 21.28 18.17 -14.63
N ASN A 235 22.31 17.49 -14.12
CA ASN A 235 22.32 16.94 -12.77
C ASN A 235 23.12 17.90 -11.88
N SER A 236 22.53 18.35 -10.78
CA SER A 236 23.20 19.25 -9.84
C SER A 236 23.07 18.77 -8.40
N THR A 237 24.15 18.92 -7.63
CA THR A 237 24.13 18.78 -6.17
C THR A 237 24.43 20.15 -5.56
N VAL A 238 23.52 20.64 -4.71
CA VAL A 238 23.66 21.95 -4.06
C VAL A 238 23.57 21.79 -2.55
N ASP A 239 24.60 22.25 -1.84
CA ASP A 239 24.62 22.29 -0.38
C ASP A 239 24.27 23.69 0.12
N LEU A 240 23.28 23.77 1.00
CA LEU A 240 22.71 25.01 1.57
C LEU A 240 22.69 24.95 3.10
N ALA A 241 23.23 25.96 3.77
CA ALA A 241 23.06 26.14 5.21
C ALA A 241 22.59 27.57 5.52
N PRO A 242 21.29 27.90 5.36
CA PRO A 242 20.80 29.28 5.46
C PRO A 242 21.17 30.00 6.78
N TRP A 243 21.24 29.25 7.88
CA TRP A 243 21.64 29.75 9.20
C TRP A 243 23.12 30.12 9.34
N ARG A 244 23.97 29.80 8.35
CA ARG A 244 25.38 30.20 8.31
C ARG A 244 25.64 31.47 7.50
N PHE A 245 24.66 31.92 6.71
CA PHE A 245 24.81 33.04 5.77
C PHE A 245 25.93 32.82 4.72
N GLU A 246 26.27 31.57 4.45
CA GLU A 246 27.22 31.13 3.42
C GLU A 246 26.53 31.12 2.04
N GLN A 247 27.30 31.35 0.96
CA GLN A 247 26.77 31.20 -0.40
C GLN A 247 26.53 29.72 -0.73
N PRO A 248 25.50 29.39 -1.54
CA PRO A 248 25.25 28.03 -2.03
C PRO A 248 26.47 27.42 -2.73
N GLU A 249 26.92 26.24 -2.29
CA GLU A 249 27.90 25.46 -3.06
C GLU A 249 27.16 24.55 -4.05
N ALA A 250 27.15 24.95 -5.32
CA ALA A 250 26.55 24.19 -6.41
C ALA A 250 27.62 23.47 -7.25
N HIS A 251 27.52 22.14 -7.31
CA HIS A 251 28.16 21.29 -8.31
C HIS A 251 27.14 20.94 -9.39
N ILE A 252 27.52 21.02 -10.66
CA ILE A 252 26.61 20.84 -11.79
C ILE A 252 27.33 20.18 -12.96
N GLU A 253 26.70 19.16 -13.52
CA GLU A 253 27.11 18.41 -14.70
C GLU A 253 25.96 18.42 -15.70
N CYS A 254 26.22 18.72 -16.97
CA CYS A 254 25.17 18.95 -17.96
C CYS A 254 25.51 18.37 -19.33
N GLU A 255 24.46 17.99 -20.08
CA GLU A 255 24.51 17.38 -21.41
C GLU A 255 23.58 18.15 -22.36
N GLN A 256 23.85 18.11 -23.68
CA GLN A 256 22.93 18.71 -24.65
C GLN A 256 21.65 17.88 -24.78
N GLY A 257 20.49 18.53 -24.74
CA GLY A 257 19.17 17.90 -24.86
C GLY A 257 18.20 18.39 -23.79
N ALA A 258 16.90 18.17 -24.03
CA ALA A 258 15.86 18.38 -23.02
C ALA A 258 15.84 17.24 -22.01
N LEU A 259 15.21 17.48 -20.86
CA LEU A 259 14.93 16.46 -19.87
C LEU A 259 14.00 15.39 -20.47
N LEU A 260 14.44 14.14 -20.44
CA LEU A 260 13.61 12.99 -20.86
C LEU A 260 12.56 12.70 -19.79
N ASN A 261 11.42 13.39 -19.88
CA ASN A 261 10.32 13.27 -18.94
C ASN A 261 9.81 11.82 -18.86
N THR A 262 10.12 11.14 -17.76
CA THR A 262 9.93 9.70 -17.56
C THR A 262 8.46 9.28 -17.51
N MET A 263 7.53 10.24 -17.44
CA MET A 263 6.08 9.98 -17.47
C MET A 263 5.58 9.42 -18.81
N VAL A 264 6.31 9.62 -19.92
CA VAL A 264 5.88 9.12 -21.25
C VAL A 264 6.41 7.71 -21.56
N PHE A 265 7.47 7.27 -20.87
CA PHE A 265 7.89 5.87 -20.91
C PHE A 265 7.09 5.05 -19.90
N SER A 266 5.91 4.60 -20.35
CA SER A 266 5.29 3.35 -19.89
C SER A 266 6.41 2.37 -19.51
N ARG A 267 6.37 1.80 -18.29
CA ARG A 267 7.33 0.80 -17.80
C ARG A 267 7.33 -0.43 -18.72
N ARG A 268 7.99 -0.34 -19.88
CA ARG A 268 8.27 -1.45 -20.79
C ARG A 268 9.31 -2.28 -20.08
N ARG A 269 8.81 -3.19 -19.23
CA ARG A 269 9.61 -4.26 -18.65
C ARG A 269 10.41 -4.90 -19.79
N PRO A 270 11.71 -5.16 -19.62
CA PRO A 270 12.46 -5.93 -20.60
C PRO A 270 11.69 -7.20 -20.96
N ALA A 271 11.60 -7.52 -22.24
CA ALA A 271 10.89 -8.71 -22.71
C ALA A 271 11.44 -9.94 -21.97
N GLY A 272 10.62 -10.57 -21.11
CA GLY A 272 11.00 -11.68 -20.25
C GLY A 272 10.89 -11.44 -18.73
N TRP A 273 10.62 -10.22 -18.25
CA TRP A 273 10.42 -9.94 -16.81
C TRP A 273 8.95 -10.14 -16.36
N SER A 274 8.56 -11.40 -16.23
CA SER A 274 7.36 -11.82 -15.48
C SER A 274 7.68 -11.92 -13.98
N PRO A 275 6.82 -11.42 -13.07
CA PRO A 275 7.09 -11.39 -11.63
C PRO A 275 6.84 -12.74 -10.92
N LEU A 276 6.67 -13.82 -11.68
CA LEU A 276 6.42 -15.17 -11.18
C LEU A 276 7.54 -16.10 -11.67
N ARG A 277 8.64 -16.15 -10.93
CA ARG A 277 9.52 -17.33 -10.91
C ARG A 277 9.38 -18.00 -9.56
N THR A 278 8.35 -18.83 -9.44
CA THR A 278 8.26 -19.84 -8.39
C THR A 278 9.52 -20.69 -8.41
N PHE A 279 10.14 -20.88 -7.24
CA PHE A 279 11.23 -21.83 -7.07
C PHE A 279 10.69 -23.25 -7.29
N LEU A 280 10.97 -23.86 -8.44
CA LEU A 280 10.81 -25.30 -8.63
C LEU A 280 12.10 -25.92 -9.18
N LEU A 281 12.46 -27.04 -8.57
CA LEU A 281 13.71 -27.74 -8.84
C LEU A 281 13.63 -28.53 -10.15
N ARG A 282 14.59 -28.24 -11.03
CA ARG A 282 15.35 -29.17 -11.89
C ARG A 282 14.75 -30.56 -12.18
N GLY A 283 14.34 -30.78 -13.43
CA GLY A 283 14.09 -32.08 -14.07
C GLY A 283 14.11 -31.95 -15.61
N PRO A 284 14.55 -32.96 -16.39
CA PRO A 284 15.08 -32.72 -17.75
C PRO A 284 14.04 -32.78 -18.90
N SER A 285 14.51 -32.26 -20.05
CA SER A 285 13.84 -32.04 -21.33
C SER A 285 13.63 -33.27 -22.23
N THR A 286 12.56 -33.25 -23.04
CA THR A 286 12.44 -33.94 -24.35
C THR A 286 11.63 -33.08 -25.35
N ASP A 287 11.79 -33.37 -26.65
CA ASP A 287 11.57 -32.47 -27.80
C ASP A 287 10.14 -32.34 -28.39
N ALA A 288 10.05 -31.39 -29.34
CA ALA A 288 9.23 -31.34 -30.57
C ALA A 288 7.89 -30.56 -30.60
N GLY A 289 7.75 -29.68 -31.61
CA GLY A 289 6.49 -29.07 -32.08
C GLY A 289 5.90 -29.81 -33.30
N PRO A 290 5.18 -29.18 -34.27
CA PRO A 290 4.93 -27.74 -34.47
C PRO A 290 3.46 -27.32 -34.81
N THR A 291 3.24 -26.02 -35.04
CA THR A 291 2.02 -25.35 -35.57
C THR A 291 1.74 -25.69 -37.06
N PRO A 292 0.50 -25.53 -37.60
CA PRO A 292 -0.04 -24.25 -38.14
C PRO A 292 -1.58 -24.08 -37.94
N SER A 293 -2.34 -23.06 -38.40
CA SER A 293 -2.17 -21.62 -38.73
C SER A 293 -3.58 -20.93 -38.80
N LEU A 294 -3.66 -19.60 -39.03
CA LEU A 294 -4.90 -18.85 -39.33
C LEU A 294 -5.07 -18.62 -40.85
N PRO A 295 -6.30 -18.50 -41.39
CA PRO A 295 -6.80 -17.20 -41.92
C PRO A 295 -8.36 -17.00 -41.85
N THR A 296 -9.05 -15.91 -42.26
CA THR A 296 -8.81 -14.43 -42.31
C THR A 296 -10.10 -13.69 -42.82
N GLN A 297 -10.36 -12.45 -42.35
CA GLN A 297 -11.25 -11.37 -42.90
C GLN A 297 -12.78 -11.28 -42.61
N SER A 298 -13.20 -10.02 -42.37
CA SER A 298 -14.55 -9.41 -42.27
C SER A 298 -14.99 -8.81 -43.64
N PRO A 299 -16.03 -7.94 -43.81
CA PRO A 299 -17.08 -7.42 -42.90
C PRO A 299 -18.55 -7.43 -43.45
N SER A 300 -19.47 -6.82 -42.69
CA SER A 300 -20.93 -6.56 -42.86
C SER A 300 -21.28 -5.60 -44.04
N PRO A 301 -22.56 -5.14 -44.29
CA PRO A 301 -23.84 -5.21 -43.54
C PRO A 301 -25.08 -5.66 -44.38
N THR A 302 -26.35 -5.62 -43.93
CA THR A 302 -27.27 -4.46 -44.09
C THR A 302 -28.71 -4.75 -43.56
N LEU A 303 -29.21 -3.92 -42.63
CA LEU A 303 -30.56 -3.33 -42.46
C LEU A 303 -31.90 -4.15 -42.35
N ALA A 304 -32.73 -3.71 -41.38
CA ALA A 304 -34.22 -3.72 -41.34
C ALA A 304 -34.95 -5.08 -41.13
N LYS A 305 -36.17 -5.14 -40.55
CA LYS A 305 -37.18 -4.10 -40.20
C LYS A 305 -38.17 -4.62 -39.12
N GLU A 306 -38.76 -3.70 -38.33
CA GLU A 306 -40.15 -3.74 -37.79
C GLU A 306 -40.60 -4.88 -36.81
N GLU A 307 -41.56 -4.70 -35.87
CA GLU A 307 -42.34 -3.52 -35.40
C GLU A 307 -42.98 -3.75 -34.01
N SER A 308 -43.46 -2.66 -33.39
CA SER A 308 -44.67 -2.51 -32.51
C SER A 308 -44.60 -3.06 -31.07
N SER A 309 -44.59 -2.19 -30.03
CA SER A 309 -45.72 -1.47 -29.36
C SER A 309 -46.64 -2.41 -28.56
N GLU A 310 -47.19 -2.10 -27.38
CA GLU A 310 -47.64 -0.82 -26.74
C GLU A 310 -47.18 -0.78 -25.24
N GLU A 311 -46.71 0.34 -24.67
CA GLU A 311 -47.44 1.37 -23.84
C GLU A 311 -48.28 0.86 -22.65
N ASP A 312 -48.53 1.62 -21.57
CA ASP A 312 -47.76 2.59 -20.75
C ASP A 312 -48.56 2.75 -19.41
N SER A 313 -47.90 3.11 -18.30
CA SER A 313 -48.57 3.77 -17.17
C SER A 313 -47.57 4.58 -16.32
N THR A 314 -47.18 5.74 -16.83
CA THR A 314 -46.99 6.99 -16.09
C THR A 314 -47.67 7.08 -14.69
N ALA A 315 -47.18 7.80 -13.66
CA ALA A 315 -45.86 8.39 -13.32
C ALA A 315 -45.95 9.07 -11.92
N SER A 316 -44.87 9.11 -11.12
CA SER A 316 -44.54 10.27 -10.25
C SER A 316 -43.19 10.16 -9.50
N LYS A 317 -42.16 10.76 -10.12
CA LYS A 317 -41.12 11.62 -9.55
C LYS A 317 -40.90 11.62 -8.02
N GLY A 318 -39.83 10.95 -7.59
CA GLY A 318 -39.13 11.20 -6.32
C GLY A 318 -37.64 10.96 -6.51
N SER A 319 -36.84 12.03 -6.69
CA SER A 319 -35.40 11.89 -6.96
C SER A 319 -34.61 11.79 -5.66
N VAL A 320 -34.04 10.60 -5.41
CA VAL A 320 -32.96 10.36 -4.44
C VAL A 320 -31.92 9.52 -5.17
N GLN A 321 -30.64 9.87 -5.02
CA GLN A 321 -29.54 9.23 -5.75
C GLN A 321 -29.38 7.76 -5.32
N PRO A 322 -29.07 6.82 -6.24
CA PRO A 322 -28.56 5.51 -5.85
C PRO A 322 -27.14 5.70 -5.30
N ASP A 323 -26.90 5.21 -4.09
CA ASP A 323 -25.56 5.21 -3.50
C ASP A 323 -24.67 4.15 -4.19
N VAL A 324 -23.45 4.54 -4.54
CA VAL A 324 -22.60 3.78 -5.48
C VAL A 324 -21.74 2.79 -4.70
N ASN A 325 -22.32 1.64 -4.34
CA ASN A 325 -21.58 0.43 -3.96
C ASN A 325 -22.50 -0.81 -3.91
N ASP A 326 -22.98 -1.28 -5.07
CA ASP A 326 -23.46 -2.68 -5.20
C ASP A 326 -22.25 -3.64 -5.10
N LYS A 327 -21.76 -3.81 -3.86
CA LYS A 327 -20.80 -4.86 -3.54
C LYS A 327 -21.57 -6.17 -3.42
N PRO A 328 -21.38 -7.14 -4.33
CA PRO A 328 -22.07 -8.41 -4.20
C PRO A 328 -21.76 -9.03 -2.83
N PHE A 329 -22.78 -9.58 -2.18
CA PHE A 329 -22.74 -10.16 -0.83
C PHE A 329 -22.52 -9.18 0.34
N HIS A 330 -22.63 -7.86 0.13
CA HIS A 330 -22.50 -6.84 1.20
C HIS A 330 -21.18 -6.90 2.00
N CYS A 331 -20.13 -7.42 1.37
CA CYS A 331 -18.79 -7.54 1.94
C CYS A 331 -17.86 -6.40 1.46
N PRO A 332 -17.00 -5.81 2.31
CA PRO A 332 -16.94 -5.99 3.76
C PRO A 332 -18.20 -5.47 4.47
N SER A 333 -18.55 -6.08 5.59
CA SER A 333 -19.66 -5.64 6.43
C SER A 333 -19.46 -4.21 6.94
N LYS A 334 -20.53 -3.58 7.41
CA LYS A 334 -20.42 -2.36 8.23
C LYS A 334 -19.56 -2.64 9.47
N PHE A 335 -18.90 -1.61 9.99
CA PHE A 335 -18.14 -1.73 11.23
C PHE A 335 -19.08 -2.08 12.39
N TRP A 336 -18.69 -3.09 13.18
CA TRP A 336 -19.47 -3.54 14.33
C TRP A 336 -19.64 -2.45 15.40
N LYS A 337 -18.58 -1.68 15.67
CA LYS A 337 -18.64 -0.42 16.45
C LYS A 337 -17.83 0.69 15.76
N PRO A 338 -18.11 1.97 16.03
CA PRO A 338 -17.21 3.06 15.64
C PRO A 338 -15.83 2.91 16.29
N PHE A 339 -14.77 3.23 15.56
CA PHE A 339 -13.40 3.31 16.10
C PHE A 339 -12.84 4.73 15.97
N GLN A 340 -12.45 5.34 17.09
CA GLN A 340 -11.85 6.68 17.14
C GLN A 340 -10.42 6.58 17.70
N PRO A 341 -9.37 6.66 16.84
CA PRO A 341 -8.00 6.74 17.31
C PRO A 341 -7.71 8.16 17.83
N LEU A 342 -7.05 8.26 18.99
CA LEU A 342 -6.72 9.55 19.63
C LEU A 342 -5.70 10.42 18.86
N ASN A 343 -5.17 9.94 17.73
CA ASN A 343 -4.27 10.69 16.85
C ASN A 343 -4.98 11.67 15.89
N SER A 344 -6.19 12.11 16.25
CA SER A 344 -6.84 13.28 15.63
C SER A 344 -6.82 14.45 16.62
N VAL A 345 -5.63 14.98 16.89
CA VAL A 345 -5.47 16.32 17.45
C VAL A 345 -5.62 17.30 16.28
N PRO A 346 -6.76 18.00 16.11
CA PRO A 346 -6.82 19.11 15.17
C PRO A 346 -5.83 20.21 15.61
N PRO A 347 -5.32 21.04 14.67
CA PRO A 347 -4.39 22.11 15.02
C PRO A 347 -5.02 23.00 16.09
N THR A 348 -4.44 22.97 17.30
CA THR A 348 -5.01 23.67 18.46
C THR A 348 -4.93 25.16 18.20
N ALA A 349 -6.10 25.80 18.05
CA ALA A 349 -6.20 27.24 17.87
C ALA A 349 -5.55 27.95 19.07
N VAL A 350 -4.50 28.73 18.80
CA VAL A 350 -3.78 29.49 19.81
C VAL A 350 -4.74 30.50 20.46
N THR A 351 -5.06 30.28 21.73
CA THR A 351 -5.77 31.25 22.58
C THR A 351 -4.80 31.73 23.66
N PRO A 352 -4.61 33.04 23.87
CA PRO A 352 -3.49 33.55 24.64
C PRO A 352 -3.70 33.53 26.16
N SER A 353 -2.60 33.28 26.87
CA SER A 353 -2.26 33.73 28.23
C SER A 353 -3.16 33.38 29.41
N GLN A 354 -2.68 32.46 30.26
CA GLN A 354 -2.71 32.62 31.72
C GLN A 354 -1.32 33.05 32.21
N PRO A 355 -1.20 33.84 33.28
CA PRO A 355 0.09 34.32 33.80
C PRO A 355 0.90 33.19 34.47
N PRO A 356 2.23 33.27 34.49
CA PRO A 356 3.09 32.18 34.97
C PRO A 356 3.00 32.00 36.49
N VAL A 357 2.88 30.74 36.91
CA VAL A 357 3.08 30.33 38.30
C VAL A 357 4.57 30.48 38.67
N GLN A 358 4.86 31.05 39.84
CA GLN A 358 6.23 31.21 40.32
C GLN A 358 6.91 29.84 40.52
N GLY A 359 8.09 29.64 39.93
CA GLY A 359 8.91 28.45 40.16
C GLY A 359 9.37 27.66 38.92
N ALA A 360 9.36 28.25 37.72
CA ALA A 360 9.97 27.65 36.53
C ALA A 360 11.47 28.01 36.40
N PHE A 361 12.28 27.03 36.02
CA PHE A 361 13.73 27.18 35.79
C PHE A 361 14.03 28.20 34.68
N SER A 362 15.20 28.84 34.74
CA SER A 362 15.64 29.88 33.80
C SER A 362 16.93 29.45 33.10
N ASP A 363 17.10 29.82 31.83
CA ASP A 363 18.20 29.41 30.93
C ASP A 363 19.62 29.86 31.33
N LYS A 364 19.85 30.19 32.60
CA LYS A 364 21.18 30.49 33.16
C LYS A 364 21.94 29.25 33.64
N ASP A 365 21.26 28.11 33.77
CA ASP A 365 21.85 26.85 34.25
C ASP A 365 22.58 26.07 33.13
N LEU A 366 22.61 26.57 31.89
CA LEU A 366 23.29 25.95 30.74
C LEU A 366 24.69 26.52 30.44
N LEU A 367 25.26 27.30 31.36
CA LEU A 367 26.63 27.83 31.27
C LEU A 367 27.40 27.56 32.57
N SER A 368 27.83 26.32 32.76
CA SER A 368 28.84 25.88 33.74
C SER A 368 29.57 24.64 33.25
#